data_AF-A0A397TVP5-F1
#
_entry.id   AF-A0A397TVP5-F1
#
_cell.length_a   1.000
_cell.length_b   1.000
_cell.length_c   1.000
_cell.angle_alpha   90.00
_cell.angle_beta   90.00
_cell.angle_gamma   90.00
#
_symmetry.space_group_name_H-M   'P 1'
#
loop_
_entity.id
_entity.type
_entity.pdbx_description
1 polymer ?
#
loop_
_entity_poly.entity_id
_entity_poly.type
_entity_poly.pdbx_seq_one_letter_code
_entity_poly.pdbx_strand_id
1 'polypeptide(L)'
;MGFEISKEASPYLLTVNDAQLSEKSNLPRLTTTLVCDDIDNPSITLPLTSTKVQNLIQEAERRLDAQDVKDYSQSINLLQQATILGSAYAAAKLGSLYLNPLNTSTAPNYLSAAGYYSIALKLISMIPCKWWDLKLLLDIISGGWYELICSRFDRRRDLYTWNHGIKLMKQIDKKLQDPDFTGVLSLKDNEKYRAIRIHMVYCYALTAEVDNDYPLALKLYQETERVGFCRVTLADKLIKKAHTKYRLLESRVPRVQPVCVQCGFVAKELTEIWRLLVCSKCQTVACCNRDCLAKHLKSHDKF
;
A
#
# COMPACT_ATOMS: atom_id res chain seq x y z
N MET A 1 -28.68 -7.11 -60.11
CA MET A 1 -28.72 -8.59 -60.12
C MET A 1 -27.84 -9.04 -58.96
N GLY A 2 -28.32 -9.33 -57.75
CA GLY A 2 -29.59 -9.92 -57.35
C GLY A 2 -29.47 -11.43 -57.38
N PHE A 3 -29.11 -12.05 -56.24
CA PHE A 3 -29.45 -13.42 -55.85
C PHE A 3 -29.30 -13.56 -54.33
N GLU A 4 -30.41 -13.45 -53.61
CA GLU A 4 -30.66 -14.16 -52.36
C GLU A 4 -31.14 -15.57 -52.73
N ILE A 5 -30.68 -16.64 -52.06
CA ILE A 5 -31.55 -17.76 -51.62
C ILE A 5 -31.02 -18.32 -50.29
N SER A 6 -32.00 -18.50 -49.41
CA SER A 6 -32.15 -18.98 -48.05
C SER A 6 -31.65 -20.38 -47.64
N LYS A 7 -31.43 -20.50 -46.31
CA LYS A 7 -31.89 -21.52 -45.34
C LYS A 7 -31.48 -22.99 -45.49
N GLU A 8 -30.85 -23.49 -44.43
CA GLU A 8 -31.03 -24.81 -43.77
C GLU A 8 -30.21 -24.72 -42.45
N ALA A 9 -30.53 -25.26 -41.29
CA ALA A 9 -31.72 -25.82 -40.65
C ALA A 9 -31.38 -25.82 -39.13
N SER A 10 -32.37 -25.53 -38.28
CA SER A 10 -32.29 -25.78 -36.83
C SER A 10 -32.62 -27.25 -36.54
N PRO A 11 -32.08 -27.82 -35.45
CA PRO A 11 -32.98 -28.50 -34.53
C PRO A 11 -32.71 -28.21 -33.04
N TYR A 12 -33.82 -27.89 -32.35
CA TYR A 12 -34.18 -28.20 -30.96
C TYR A 12 -33.28 -27.75 -29.79
N LEU A 13 -33.66 -26.73 -28.99
CA LEU A 13 -34.59 -26.76 -27.85
C LEU A 13 -34.20 -27.73 -26.71
N LEU A 14 -33.60 -27.18 -25.66
CA LEU A 14 -34.03 -27.37 -24.27
C LEU A 14 -33.75 -26.06 -23.50
N THR A 15 -34.81 -25.33 -23.20
CA THR A 15 -34.93 -24.49 -21.99
C THR A 15 -34.78 -25.44 -20.79
N VAL A 16 -34.14 -25.08 -19.68
CA VAL A 16 -34.71 -24.31 -18.56
C VAL A 16 -33.58 -24.14 -17.50
N ASN A 17 -33.39 -22.91 -17.01
CA ASN A 17 -32.74 -22.49 -15.74
C ASN A 17 -31.21 -22.54 -15.57
N ASP A 18 -30.50 -21.60 -16.21
CA ASP A 18 -29.17 -21.12 -15.73
C ASP A 18 -29.24 -19.75 -15.01
N ALA A 19 -30.45 -19.31 -14.63
CA ALA A 19 -30.67 -18.06 -13.91
C ALA A 19 -30.63 -18.19 -12.37
N GLN A 20 -30.07 -19.28 -11.82
CA GLN A 20 -29.96 -19.49 -10.35
C GLN A 20 -28.60 -20.03 -9.90
N LEU A 21 -27.51 -19.59 -10.51
CA LEU A 21 -26.18 -19.59 -9.88
C LEU A 21 -25.71 -18.14 -9.64
N SER A 22 -26.63 -17.30 -9.14
CA SER A 22 -26.28 -16.03 -8.52
C SER A 22 -25.70 -16.29 -7.13
N GLU A 23 -24.48 -15.78 -6.92
CA GLU A 23 -24.09 -15.16 -5.66
C GLU A 23 -24.26 -15.98 -4.37
N LYS A 24 -23.67 -17.16 -4.27
CA LYS A 24 -23.39 -17.79 -2.96
C LYS A 24 -22.03 -18.48 -2.93
N SER A 25 -20.98 -17.70 -2.73
CA SER A 25 -19.78 -18.09 -1.95
C SER A 25 -18.78 -16.92 -1.83
N ASN A 26 -19.20 -15.83 -1.18
CA ASN A 26 -18.26 -14.82 -0.67
C ASN A 26 -17.64 -15.31 0.66
N LEU A 27 -17.01 -16.47 0.65
CA LEU A 27 -16.15 -16.89 1.76
C LEU A 27 -14.72 -16.41 1.47
N PRO A 28 -14.01 -15.77 2.42
CA PRO A 28 -12.60 -15.46 2.24
C PRO A 28 -11.86 -16.77 1.98
N ARG A 29 -11.37 -16.94 0.76
CA ARG A 29 -10.66 -18.15 0.33
C ARG A 29 -9.47 -18.40 1.26
N LEU A 30 -9.19 -19.69 1.43
CA LEU A 30 -8.10 -20.36 2.17
C LEU A 30 -6.68 -19.77 2.00
N THR A 31 -6.48 -18.81 1.11
CA THR A 31 -5.23 -18.09 0.81
C THR A 31 -4.73 -17.16 1.92
N THR A 32 -5.33 -17.16 3.11
CA THR A 32 -5.01 -16.22 4.21
C THR A 32 -4.49 -16.89 5.49
N THR A 33 -4.33 -18.21 5.48
CA THR A 33 -3.75 -18.99 6.56
C THR A 33 -2.40 -19.57 6.15
N LEU A 34 -1.46 -19.69 7.09
CA LEU A 34 -0.13 -20.27 6.85
C LEU A 34 -0.14 -21.77 6.49
N VAL A 35 -1.29 -22.44 6.64
CA VAL A 35 -1.44 -23.84 6.25
C VAL A 35 -1.69 -23.88 4.75
N CYS A 36 -0.68 -24.28 3.98
CA CYS A 36 -0.79 -24.47 2.54
C CYS A 36 -1.50 -25.81 2.27
N ASP A 37 -2.52 -25.78 1.41
CA ASP A 37 -3.08 -26.99 0.82
C ASP A 37 -2.10 -27.47 -0.26
N ASP A 38 -1.56 -28.69 -0.13
CA ASP A 38 -0.82 -29.35 -1.21
C ASP A 38 -1.85 -29.80 -2.28
N ILE A 39 -1.94 -29.06 -3.38
CA ILE A 39 -3.01 -29.19 -4.40
C ILE A 39 -2.81 -30.41 -5.34
N ASP A 40 -1.78 -31.23 -5.17
CA ASP A 40 -1.48 -32.34 -6.09
C ASP A 40 -2.07 -33.71 -5.67
N ASN A 41 -2.97 -33.76 -4.68
CA ASN A 41 -3.60 -35.02 -4.26
C ASN A 41 -5.12 -34.87 -4.05
N PRO A 42 -5.99 -35.47 -4.88
CA PRO A 42 -7.44 -35.26 -4.86
C PRO A 42 -8.17 -35.90 -3.65
N SER A 43 -7.44 -36.30 -2.61
CA SER A 43 -7.99 -36.98 -1.42
C SER A 43 -7.75 -36.25 -0.09
N ILE A 44 -7.25 -35.01 -0.10
CA ILE A 44 -6.87 -34.32 1.14
C ILE A 44 -8.10 -33.62 1.75
N THR A 45 -8.56 -34.18 2.86
CA THR A 45 -9.45 -33.53 3.83
C THR A 45 -8.79 -32.21 4.24
N LEU A 46 -9.51 -31.08 4.13
CA LEU A 46 -9.05 -29.77 4.61
C LEU A 46 -8.36 -29.94 5.97
N PRO A 47 -7.11 -29.47 6.16
CA PRO A 47 -6.39 -29.68 7.41
C PRO A 47 -7.22 -29.12 8.57
N LEU A 48 -7.40 -29.90 9.63
CA LEU A 48 -8.29 -29.61 10.78
C LEU A 48 -8.16 -28.16 11.31
N THR A 49 -6.94 -27.62 11.26
CA THR A 49 -6.61 -26.24 11.62
C THR A 49 -7.28 -25.20 10.72
N SER A 50 -7.34 -25.43 9.42
CA SER A 50 -7.96 -24.54 8.44
C SER A 50 -9.47 -24.42 8.67
N THR A 51 -10.16 -25.56 8.81
CA THR A 51 -11.60 -25.59 9.16
C THR A 51 -11.86 -24.92 10.50
N LYS A 52 -10.99 -25.14 11.50
CA LYS A 52 -11.10 -24.48 12.81
C LYS A 52 -10.97 -22.96 12.70
N VAL A 53 -9.98 -22.46 11.95
CA VAL A 53 -9.79 -21.02 11.73
C VAL A 53 -11.01 -20.42 11.04
N GLN A 54 -11.53 -21.07 10.01
CA GLN A 54 -12.70 -20.62 9.29
C GLN A 54 -13.93 -20.51 10.20
N ASN A 55 -14.18 -21.53 11.04
CA ASN A 55 -15.28 -21.52 11.99
C ASN A 55 -15.15 -20.38 13.01
N LEU A 56 -13.93 -20.12 13.52
CA LEU A 56 -13.67 -19.01 14.43
C LEU A 56 -13.98 -17.66 13.77
N ILE A 57 -13.55 -17.44 12.52
CA ILE A 57 -13.80 -16.20 11.78
C ILE A 57 -15.30 -16.02 11.52
N GLN A 58 -15.99 -17.05 11.04
CA GLN A 58 -17.43 -16.98 10.75
C GLN A 58 -18.26 -16.70 12.00
N GLU A 59 -17.93 -17.33 13.12
CA GLU A 59 -18.58 -17.05 14.40
C GLU A 59 -18.29 -15.62 14.88
N ALA A 60 -17.06 -15.14 14.71
CA ALA A 60 -16.69 -13.77 15.07
C ALA A 60 -17.48 -12.74 14.24
N GLU A 61 -17.64 -12.96 12.94
CA GLU A 61 -18.39 -12.07 12.06
C GLU A 61 -19.87 -12.04 12.42
N ARG A 62 -20.51 -13.20 12.63
CA ARG A 62 -21.90 -13.29 13.08
C ARG A 62 -22.16 -12.49 14.38
N ARG A 63 -21.19 -12.46 15.29
CA ARG A 63 -21.27 -11.70 16.54
C ARG A 63 -21.11 -10.19 16.35
N LEU A 64 -20.32 -9.75 15.37
CA LEU A 64 -20.24 -8.31 15.05
C LEU A 64 -21.56 -7.79 14.47
N ASP A 65 -22.25 -8.62 13.70
CA ASP A 65 -23.53 -8.26 13.09
C ASP A 65 -24.66 -8.13 14.13
N ALA A 66 -24.55 -8.81 15.29
CA ALA A 66 -25.53 -8.75 16.36
C ALA A 66 -25.58 -7.39 17.11
N GLN A 67 -24.54 -6.54 16.94
CA GLN A 67 -24.43 -5.20 17.53
C GLN A 67 -24.58 -5.11 19.08
N ASP A 68 -24.41 -6.22 19.80
CA ASP A 68 -24.32 -6.25 21.27
C ASP A 68 -22.85 -6.05 21.72
N VAL A 69 -22.63 -5.29 22.79
CA VAL A 69 -21.32 -5.07 23.43
C VAL A 69 -20.69 -6.40 23.89
N LYS A 70 -21.49 -7.32 24.42
CA LYS A 70 -21.00 -8.63 24.84
C LYS A 70 -20.49 -9.43 23.65
N ASP A 71 -21.25 -9.43 22.56
CA ASP A 71 -20.88 -10.11 21.31
C ASP A 71 -19.67 -9.46 20.63
N TYR A 72 -19.52 -8.14 20.73
CA TYR A 72 -18.32 -7.44 20.28
C TYR A 72 -17.05 -7.95 20.98
N SER A 73 -17.07 -8.06 22.31
CA SER A 73 -15.92 -8.56 23.08
C SER A 73 -15.57 -10.03 22.74
N GLN A 74 -16.60 -10.86 22.53
CA GLN A 74 -16.42 -12.26 22.16
C GLN A 74 -15.89 -12.40 20.72
N SER A 75 -16.33 -11.55 19.79
CA SER A 75 -15.78 -11.48 18.44
C SER A 75 -14.29 -11.15 18.43
N ILE A 76 -13.86 -10.15 19.23
CA ILE A 76 -12.43 -9.82 19.37
C ILE A 76 -11.63 -11.04 19.86
N ASN A 77 -12.14 -11.79 20.85
CA ASN A 77 -11.47 -13.00 21.35
C ASN A 77 -11.34 -14.08 20.27
N LEU A 78 -12.41 -14.35 19.52
CA LEU A 78 -12.41 -15.33 18.43
C LEU A 78 -11.41 -14.95 17.32
N LEU A 79 -11.36 -13.67 16.95
CA LEU A 79 -10.39 -13.18 15.97
C LEU A 79 -8.94 -13.25 16.49
N GLN A 80 -8.72 -13.03 17.79
CA GLN A 80 -7.40 -13.20 18.41
C GLN A 80 -6.95 -14.65 18.34
N GLN A 81 -7.84 -15.61 18.64
CA GLN A 81 -7.55 -17.04 18.48
C GLN A 81 -7.23 -17.41 17.03
N ALA A 82 -8.02 -16.94 16.07
CA ALA A 82 -7.76 -17.17 14.65
C ALA A 82 -6.43 -16.55 14.19
N THR A 83 -6.06 -15.39 14.74
CA THR A 83 -4.75 -14.75 14.49
C THR A 83 -3.59 -15.59 15.03
N ILE A 84 -3.72 -16.15 16.25
CA ILE A 84 -2.72 -17.04 16.84
C ILE A 84 -2.52 -18.31 15.98
N LEU A 85 -3.60 -18.80 15.37
CA LEU A 85 -3.57 -19.91 14.41
C LEU A 85 -3.04 -19.51 13.02
N GLY A 86 -2.57 -18.26 12.84
CA GLY A 86 -1.89 -17.81 11.63
C GLY A 86 -2.80 -17.21 10.55
N SER A 87 -4.01 -16.77 10.89
CA SER A 87 -4.89 -16.07 9.94
C SER A 87 -4.50 -14.59 9.77
N ALA A 88 -4.01 -14.24 8.59
CA ALA A 88 -3.75 -12.85 8.22
C ALA A 88 -5.05 -12.03 8.11
N TYR A 89 -6.15 -12.67 7.68
CA TYR A 89 -7.46 -12.05 7.60
C TYR A 89 -7.96 -11.64 8.99
N ALA A 90 -7.89 -12.55 9.98
CA ALA A 90 -8.32 -12.26 11.34
C ALA A 90 -7.50 -11.12 11.96
N ALA A 91 -6.18 -11.10 11.71
CA ALA A 91 -5.32 -10.01 12.13
C ALA A 91 -5.72 -8.67 11.48
N ALA A 92 -5.94 -8.65 10.16
CA ALA A 92 -6.38 -7.44 9.46
C ALA A 92 -7.75 -6.95 9.96
N LYS A 93 -8.67 -7.87 10.25
CA LYS A 93 -10.00 -7.56 10.81
C LYS A 93 -9.87 -6.93 12.20
N LEU A 94 -9.04 -7.47 13.08
CA LEU A 94 -8.72 -6.84 14.37
C LEU A 94 -8.13 -5.45 14.18
N GLY A 95 -7.20 -5.29 13.23
CA GLY A 95 -6.64 -4.00 12.86
C GLY A 95 -7.72 -2.96 12.54
N SER A 96 -8.70 -3.34 11.71
CA SER A 96 -9.84 -2.51 11.35
C SER A 96 -10.73 -2.17 12.55
N LEU A 97 -11.04 -3.15 13.39
CA LEU A 97 -11.89 -2.94 14.59
C LEU A 97 -11.24 -2.01 15.62
N TYR A 98 -9.91 -2.03 15.76
CA TYR A 98 -9.21 -1.08 16.62
C TYR A 98 -9.03 0.30 15.97
N LEU A 99 -8.93 0.36 14.64
CA LEU A 99 -8.85 1.62 13.90
C LEU A 99 -10.18 2.37 13.93
N ASN A 100 -11.29 1.66 13.72
CA ASN A 100 -12.65 2.17 13.68
C ASN A 100 -13.58 1.24 14.48
N PRO A 101 -13.67 1.41 15.81
CA PRO A 101 -14.55 0.60 16.64
C PRO A 101 -16.01 0.74 16.22
N LEU A 102 -16.74 -0.38 16.18
CA LEU A 102 -18.17 -0.39 15.85
C LEU A 102 -19.03 0.21 16.97
N ASN A 103 -18.57 0.10 18.22
CA ASN A 103 -19.22 0.71 19.37
C ASN A 103 -18.69 2.14 19.55
N THR A 104 -19.58 3.13 19.44
CA THR A 104 -19.28 4.56 19.61
C THR A 104 -18.74 4.92 20.99
N SER A 105 -18.94 4.06 21.99
CA SER A 105 -18.40 4.22 23.34
C SER A 105 -16.92 3.86 23.45
N THR A 106 -16.38 3.11 22.48
CA THR A 106 -14.99 2.67 22.46
C THR A 106 -14.17 3.62 21.60
N ALA A 107 -13.20 4.30 22.20
CA ALA A 107 -12.26 5.13 21.45
C ALA A 107 -11.35 4.26 20.54
N PRO A 108 -11.00 4.74 19.34
CA PRO A 108 -10.00 4.09 18.49
C PRO A 108 -8.67 3.87 19.22
N ASN A 109 -8.04 2.73 18.97
CA ASN A 109 -6.69 2.42 19.44
C ASN A 109 -5.76 2.18 18.25
N TYR A 110 -5.13 3.26 17.79
CA TYR A 110 -4.28 3.26 16.61
C TYR A 110 -3.01 2.40 16.74
N LEU A 111 -2.47 2.27 17.96
CA LEU A 111 -1.29 1.43 18.20
C LEU A 111 -1.65 -0.06 18.12
N SER A 112 -2.78 -0.47 18.70
CA SER A 112 -3.30 -1.82 18.55
C SER A 112 -3.65 -2.12 17.10
N ALA A 113 -4.29 -1.18 16.39
CA ALA A 113 -4.59 -1.32 14.97
C ALA A 113 -3.30 -1.59 14.15
N ALA A 114 -2.27 -0.76 14.34
CA ALA A 114 -0.98 -0.93 13.68
C ALA A 114 -0.28 -2.25 14.04
N GLY A 115 -0.36 -2.67 15.30
CA GLY A 115 0.15 -3.96 15.76
C GLY A 115 -0.47 -5.12 14.98
N TYR A 116 -1.80 -5.13 14.86
CA TYR A 116 -2.52 -6.17 14.13
C TYR A 116 -2.30 -6.11 12.61
N TYR A 117 -2.23 -4.93 12.00
CA TYR A 117 -1.82 -4.80 10.59
C TYR A 117 -0.37 -5.25 10.37
N SER A 118 0.53 -5.04 11.34
CA SER A 118 1.91 -5.55 11.28
C SER A 118 1.94 -7.08 11.30
N ILE A 119 1.13 -7.70 12.16
CA ILE A 119 0.97 -9.16 12.22
C ILE A 119 0.42 -9.67 10.89
N ALA A 120 -0.62 -9.05 10.35
CA ALA A 120 -1.20 -9.44 9.06
C ALA A 120 -0.17 -9.40 7.92
N LEU A 121 0.62 -8.33 7.81
CA LEU A 121 1.69 -8.25 6.80
C LEU A 121 2.77 -9.30 7.01
N LYS A 122 3.16 -9.60 8.25
CA LYS A 122 4.12 -10.68 8.54
C LYS A 122 3.60 -12.04 8.10
N LEU A 123 2.36 -12.37 8.45
CA LEU A 123 1.72 -13.62 8.04
C LEU A 123 1.62 -13.74 6.51
N ILE A 124 1.18 -12.69 5.82
CA ILE A 124 1.16 -12.64 4.34
C ILE A 124 2.57 -12.84 3.78
N SER A 125 3.58 -12.20 4.37
CA SER A 125 4.95 -12.30 3.89
C SER A 125 5.55 -13.71 3.99
N MET A 126 4.97 -14.60 4.81
CA MET A 126 5.38 -15.99 4.92
C MET A 126 4.73 -16.89 3.86
N ILE A 127 3.67 -16.42 3.20
CA ILE A 127 2.99 -17.12 2.10
C ILE A 127 3.72 -16.78 0.77
N PRO A 128 3.89 -17.74 -0.16
CA PRO A 128 4.37 -17.44 -1.52
C PRO A 128 3.52 -16.36 -2.20
N CYS A 129 4.15 -15.38 -2.86
CA CYS A 129 3.46 -14.21 -3.41
C CYS A 129 2.36 -14.55 -4.42
N LYS A 130 2.55 -15.63 -5.22
CA LYS A 130 1.54 -16.16 -6.14
C LYS A 130 0.18 -16.53 -5.50
N TRP A 131 0.14 -16.68 -4.18
CA TRP A 131 -1.07 -17.06 -3.43
C TRP A 131 -1.60 -15.92 -2.55
N TRP A 132 -1.07 -14.72 -2.68
CA TRP A 132 -1.53 -13.58 -1.90
C TRP A 132 -2.94 -13.15 -2.33
N ASP A 133 -3.79 -12.94 -1.33
CA ASP A 133 -5.05 -12.23 -1.52
C ASP A 133 -4.76 -10.72 -1.66
N LEU A 134 -4.74 -10.23 -2.90
CA LEU A 134 -4.50 -8.82 -3.19
C LEU A 134 -5.63 -7.89 -2.71
N LYS A 135 -6.84 -8.40 -2.48
CA LYS A 135 -7.92 -7.60 -1.88
C LYS A 135 -7.59 -7.37 -0.41
N LEU A 136 -7.29 -8.43 0.33
CA LEU A 136 -6.87 -8.32 1.74
C LEU A 136 -5.63 -7.45 1.89
N LEU A 137 -4.61 -7.63 1.03
CA LEU A 137 -3.40 -6.83 1.08
C LEU A 137 -3.71 -5.35 0.77
N LEU A 138 -4.58 -5.06 -0.19
CA LEU A 138 -5.03 -3.69 -0.45
C LEU A 138 -5.75 -3.10 0.76
N ASP A 139 -6.61 -3.84 1.44
CA ASP A 139 -7.32 -3.37 2.63
C ASP A 139 -6.33 -3.05 3.78
N ILE A 140 -5.32 -3.89 4.00
CA ILE A 140 -4.29 -3.67 5.02
C ILE A 140 -3.45 -2.42 4.71
N ILE A 141 -3.07 -2.24 3.45
CA ILE A 141 -2.17 -1.16 3.03
C ILE A 141 -2.92 0.17 2.90
N SER A 142 -4.03 0.17 2.16
CA SER A 142 -4.83 1.36 1.87
C SER A 142 -5.74 1.75 3.03
N GLY A 143 -6.43 0.78 3.64
CA GLY A 143 -7.36 1.03 4.75
C GLY A 143 -6.68 1.10 6.11
N GLY A 144 -5.59 0.35 6.31
CA GLY A 144 -4.85 0.32 7.56
C GLY A 144 -3.69 1.30 7.59
N TRP A 145 -2.55 0.90 6.99
CA TRP A 145 -1.30 1.63 7.13
C TRP A 145 -1.32 3.04 6.56
N TYR A 146 -1.93 3.23 5.39
CA TYR A 146 -2.07 4.56 4.79
C TYR A 146 -2.88 5.49 5.70
N GLU A 147 -4.02 5.05 6.24
CA GLU A 147 -4.83 5.88 7.14
C GLU A 147 -4.05 6.25 8.41
N LEU A 148 -3.38 5.26 9.01
CA LEU A 148 -2.56 5.48 10.21
C LEU A 148 -1.48 6.53 9.97
N ILE A 149 -0.67 6.35 8.91
CA ILE A 149 0.46 7.23 8.57
C ILE A 149 -0.02 8.63 8.18
N CYS A 150 -1.08 8.74 7.38
CA CYS A 150 -1.50 10.04 6.83
C CYS A 150 -2.34 10.87 7.80
N SER A 151 -3.07 10.23 8.72
CA SER A 151 -4.14 10.93 9.47
C SER A 151 -4.10 10.71 10.98
N ARG A 152 -3.48 9.63 11.48
CA ARG A 152 -3.62 9.23 12.90
C ARG A 152 -2.32 9.29 13.69
N PHE A 153 -1.20 9.01 13.03
CA PHE A 153 0.11 9.00 13.66
C PHE A 153 0.74 10.39 13.68
N ASP A 154 1.42 10.66 14.79
CA ASP A 154 2.38 11.74 14.91
C ASP A 154 3.79 11.16 14.73
N ARG A 155 4.57 11.71 13.80
CA ARG A 155 5.90 11.16 13.46
C ARG A 155 6.85 11.13 14.65
N ARG A 156 6.76 12.08 15.59
CA ARG A 156 7.66 12.16 16.75
C ARG A 156 7.23 11.15 17.82
N ARG A 157 5.95 11.10 18.12
CA ARG A 157 5.39 10.18 19.14
C ARG A 157 5.43 8.73 18.70
N ASP A 158 5.05 8.45 17.45
CA ASP A 158 4.78 7.11 16.94
C ASP A 158 5.93 6.58 16.04
N LEU A 159 7.13 7.17 16.18
CA LEU A 159 8.31 6.95 15.33
C LEU A 159 8.62 5.47 15.07
N TYR A 160 8.66 4.66 16.13
CA TYR A 160 9.02 3.24 16.06
C TYR A 160 7.98 2.43 15.29
N THR A 161 6.69 2.60 15.63
CA THR A 161 5.58 1.90 14.97
C THR A 161 5.48 2.29 13.50
N TRP A 162 5.63 3.58 13.20
CA TRP A 162 5.68 4.10 11.84
C TRP A 162 6.83 3.46 11.04
N ASN A 163 8.06 3.49 11.57
CA ASN A 163 9.22 2.90 10.90
C ASN A 163 9.07 1.40 10.71
N HIS A 164 8.47 0.69 11.67
CA HIS A 164 8.19 -0.73 11.53
C HIS A 164 7.22 -1.01 10.38
N GLY A 165 6.14 -0.23 10.27
CA GLY A 165 5.18 -0.32 9.16
C GLY A 165 5.82 -0.08 7.80
N ILE A 166 6.60 1.00 7.67
CA ILE A 166 7.35 1.32 6.45
C ILE A 166 8.30 0.17 6.09
N LYS A 167 8.99 -0.42 7.06
CA LYS A 167 9.88 -1.57 6.85
C LYS A 167 9.13 -2.79 6.31
N LEU A 168 7.98 -3.13 6.90
CA LEU A 168 7.15 -4.25 6.44
C LEU A 168 6.61 -4.01 5.02
N MET A 169 6.10 -2.81 4.75
CA MET A 169 5.64 -2.44 3.40
C MET A 169 6.77 -2.57 2.37
N LYS A 170 8.00 -2.14 2.67
CA LYS A 170 9.16 -2.31 1.77
C LYS A 170 9.49 -3.78 1.49
N GLN A 171 9.33 -4.66 2.48
CA GLN A 171 9.53 -6.11 2.29
C GLN A 171 8.48 -6.70 1.36
N ILE A 172 7.22 -6.28 1.50
CA ILE A 172 6.11 -6.68 0.62
C ILE A 172 6.34 -6.14 -0.80
N ASP A 173 6.65 -4.85 -0.94
CA ASP A 173 6.89 -4.19 -2.23
C ASP A 173 8.02 -4.89 -3.01
N LYS A 174 9.11 -5.29 -2.34
CA LYS A 174 10.19 -6.07 -2.96
C LYS A 174 9.69 -7.38 -3.59
N LYS A 175 8.77 -8.10 -2.93
CA LYS A 175 8.18 -9.33 -3.46
C LYS A 175 7.17 -9.07 -4.58
N LEU A 176 6.45 -7.95 -4.51
CA LEU A 176 5.50 -7.52 -5.54
C LEU A 176 6.19 -7.11 -6.85
N GLN A 177 7.45 -6.69 -6.79
CA GLN A 177 8.26 -6.32 -7.96
C GLN A 177 8.92 -7.52 -8.65
N ASP A 178 8.70 -8.74 -8.15
CA ASP A 178 9.18 -9.95 -8.79
C ASP A 178 8.50 -10.12 -10.17
N PRO A 179 9.25 -10.20 -11.28
CA PRO A 179 8.70 -10.42 -12.61
C PRO A 179 7.77 -11.63 -12.69
N ASP A 180 8.11 -12.72 -11.98
CA ASP A 180 7.35 -13.96 -11.97
C ASP A 180 5.98 -13.78 -11.33
N PHE A 181 5.85 -12.84 -10.39
CA PHE A 181 4.57 -12.46 -9.80
C PHE A 181 3.73 -11.61 -10.75
N THR A 182 4.33 -10.60 -11.38
CA THR A 182 3.59 -9.61 -12.18
C THR A 182 3.11 -10.14 -13.53
N GLY A 183 3.81 -11.11 -14.12
CA GLY A 183 3.51 -11.66 -15.44
C GLY A 183 2.21 -12.49 -15.53
N VAL A 184 1.64 -12.90 -14.39
CA VAL A 184 0.52 -13.86 -14.33
C VAL A 184 -0.77 -13.22 -13.78
N LEU A 185 -0.77 -11.91 -13.50
CA LEU A 185 -1.92 -11.25 -12.88
C LEU A 185 -3.09 -11.05 -13.85
N SER A 186 -4.30 -11.36 -13.38
CA SER A 186 -5.53 -10.96 -14.07
C SER A 186 -5.64 -9.43 -14.15
N LEU A 187 -6.47 -8.89 -15.06
CA LEU A 187 -6.69 -7.44 -15.15
C LEU A 187 -7.13 -6.84 -13.81
N LYS A 188 -8.08 -7.50 -13.13
CA LYS A 188 -8.61 -7.06 -11.82
C LYS A 188 -7.56 -7.14 -10.70
N ASP A 189 -6.63 -8.07 -10.79
CA ASP A 189 -5.55 -8.22 -9.80
C ASP A 189 -4.40 -7.27 -10.08
N ASN A 190 -4.14 -6.97 -11.35
CA ASN A 190 -3.21 -5.93 -11.76
C ASN A 190 -3.69 -4.53 -11.28
N GLU A 191 -4.99 -4.24 -11.36
CA GLU A 191 -5.57 -3.01 -10.80
C GLU A 191 -5.32 -2.90 -9.29
N LYS A 192 -5.58 -3.96 -8.50
CA LYS A 192 -5.30 -4.00 -7.06
C LYS A 192 -3.80 -3.89 -6.75
N TYR A 193 -2.96 -4.62 -7.48
CA TYR A 193 -1.51 -4.58 -7.36
C TYR A 193 -0.98 -3.15 -7.54
N ARG A 194 -1.40 -2.45 -8.61
CA ARG A 194 -1.01 -1.05 -8.83
C ARG A 194 -1.52 -0.15 -7.71
N ALA A 195 -2.75 -0.33 -7.26
CA ALA A 195 -3.30 0.42 -6.12
C ALA A 195 -2.49 0.21 -4.83
N ILE A 196 -2.08 -1.02 -4.52
CA ILE A 196 -1.21 -1.33 -3.38
C ILE A 196 0.12 -0.57 -3.50
N ARG A 197 0.78 -0.65 -4.67
CA ARG A 197 2.06 0.03 -4.90
C ARG A 197 1.94 1.55 -4.78
N ILE A 198 0.90 2.15 -5.34
CA ILE A 198 0.64 3.59 -5.21
C ILE A 198 0.57 4.01 -3.73
N HIS A 199 -0.18 3.28 -2.90
CA HIS A 199 -0.29 3.61 -1.48
C HIS A 199 1.04 3.44 -0.73
N MET A 200 1.80 2.37 -1.00
CA MET A 200 3.10 2.14 -0.38
C MET A 200 4.10 3.24 -0.74
N VAL A 201 4.28 3.51 -2.04
CA VAL A 201 5.24 4.52 -2.52
C VAL A 201 4.86 5.91 -2.03
N TYR A 202 3.56 6.24 -1.98
CA TYR A 202 3.09 7.50 -1.40
C TYR A 202 3.40 7.61 0.09
N CYS A 203 3.24 6.52 0.87
CA CYS A 203 3.62 6.50 2.28
C CYS A 203 5.13 6.69 2.47
N TYR A 204 5.96 6.13 1.58
CA TYR A 204 7.41 6.36 1.59
C TYR A 204 7.74 7.82 1.32
N ALA A 205 7.10 8.41 0.30
CA ALA A 205 7.30 9.81 -0.07
C ALA A 205 6.93 10.75 1.08
N LEU A 206 5.78 10.51 1.73
CA LEU A 206 5.35 11.27 2.90
C LEU A 206 6.33 11.12 4.07
N THR A 207 6.81 9.90 4.33
CA THR A 207 7.78 9.66 5.40
C THR A 207 9.07 10.45 5.15
N ALA A 208 9.60 10.40 3.92
CA ALA A 208 10.77 11.17 3.53
C ALA A 208 10.54 12.69 3.63
N GLU A 209 9.36 13.19 3.23
CA GLU A 209 9.00 14.61 3.36
C GLU A 209 8.99 15.05 4.83
N VAL A 210 8.38 14.26 5.72
CA VAL A 210 8.32 14.57 7.16
C VAL A 210 9.71 14.50 7.82
N ASP A 211 10.55 13.58 7.35
CA ASP A 211 11.95 13.47 7.79
C ASP A 211 12.86 14.54 7.16
N ASN A 212 12.30 15.44 6.32
CA ASN A 212 12.99 16.51 5.57
C ASN A 212 14.00 16.02 4.52
N ASP A 213 13.90 14.77 4.09
CA ASP A 213 14.61 14.24 2.93
C ASP A 213 13.81 14.55 1.65
N TYR A 214 13.79 15.85 1.29
CA TYR A 214 13.05 16.34 0.13
C TYR A 214 13.47 15.72 -1.22
N PRO A 215 14.75 15.37 -1.47
CA PRO A 215 15.14 14.67 -2.70
C PRO A 215 14.53 13.30 -2.82
N LEU A 216 14.58 12.52 -1.73
CA LEU A 216 13.98 11.20 -1.71
C LEU A 216 12.46 11.33 -1.83
N ALA A 217 11.85 12.28 -1.13
CA ALA A 217 10.42 12.56 -1.25
C ALA A 217 10.02 12.92 -2.68
N LEU A 218 10.77 13.81 -3.35
CA LEU A 218 10.53 14.20 -4.75
C LEU A 218 10.60 12.98 -5.68
N LYS A 219 11.65 12.17 -5.56
CA LYS A 219 11.83 10.95 -6.35
C LYS A 219 10.66 9.98 -6.15
N LEU A 220 10.22 9.78 -4.91
CA LEU A 220 9.14 8.86 -4.57
C LEU A 220 7.76 9.38 -5.02
N TYR A 221 7.51 10.69 -4.96
CA TYR A 221 6.28 11.26 -5.53
C TYR A 221 6.22 11.09 -7.05
N GLN A 222 7.34 11.28 -7.75
CA GLN A 222 7.44 10.97 -9.18
C GLN A 222 7.25 9.48 -9.46
N GLU A 223 7.80 8.60 -8.63
CA GLU A 223 7.60 7.15 -8.75
C GLU A 223 6.13 6.77 -8.56
N THR A 224 5.41 7.41 -7.63
CA THR A 224 3.97 7.21 -7.43
C THR A 224 3.19 7.51 -8.72
N GLU A 225 3.54 8.59 -9.43
CA GLU A 225 2.94 8.95 -10.72
C GLU A 225 3.28 7.92 -11.81
N ARG A 226 4.52 7.42 -11.84
CA ARG A 226 4.97 6.40 -12.81
C ARG A 226 4.23 5.08 -12.71
N VAL A 227 3.69 4.71 -11.55
CA VAL A 227 2.84 3.50 -11.43
C VAL A 227 1.57 3.64 -12.27
N GLY A 228 1.04 4.86 -12.39
CA GLY A 228 -0.09 5.19 -13.27
C GLY A 228 -1.47 4.78 -12.75
N PHE A 229 -2.52 5.31 -13.39
CA PHE A 229 -3.92 5.10 -12.99
C PHE A 229 -4.33 3.63 -13.01
N CYS A 230 -5.08 3.21 -11.99
CA CYS A 230 -5.43 1.81 -11.72
C CYS A 230 -6.92 1.56 -11.50
N ARG A 231 -7.79 2.56 -11.72
CA ARG A 231 -9.25 2.50 -11.54
C ARG A 231 -9.72 2.31 -10.11
N VAL A 232 -8.81 2.31 -9.14
CA VAL A 232 -9.14 2.37 -7.71
C VAL A 232 -9.16 3.83 -7.29
N THR A 233 -10.35 4.35 -6.98
CA THR A 233 -10.59 5.79 -6.79
C THR A 233 -9.64 6.46 -5.80
N LEU A 234 -9.35 5.81 -4.67
CA LEU A 234 -8.46 6.38 -3.66
C LEU A 234 -7.00 6.44 -4.17
N ALA A 235 -6.51 5.39 -4.82
CA ALA A 235 -5.17 5.36 -5.41
C ALA A 235 -5.02 6.41 -6.53
N ASP A 236 -6.02 6.52 -7.40
CA ASP A 236 -6.01 7.50 -8.50
C ASP A 236 -6.03 8.96 -7.97
N LYS A 237 -6.67 9.20 -6.81
CA LYS A 237 -6.57 10.48 -6.09
C LYS A 237 -5.16 10.71 -5.53
N LEU A 238 -4.48 9.67 -5.05
CA LEU A 238 -3.10 9.79 -4.56
C LEU A 238 -2.12 10.13 -5.66
N ILE A 239 -2.29 9.62 -6.88
CA ILE A 239 -1.48 10.03 -8.04
C ILE A 239 -1.59 11.54 -8.27
N LYS A 240 -2.81 12.08 -8.28
CA LYS A 240 -3.04 13.53 -8.44
C LYS A 240 -2.44 14.35 -7.29
N LYS A 241 -2.51 13.83 -6.05
CA LYS A 241 -1.87 14.45 -4.88
C LYS A 241 -0.34 14.42 -4.99
N ALA A 242 0.23 13.29 -5.39
CA ALA A 242 1.67 13.13 -5.62
C ALA A 242 2.17 14.12 -6.68
N HIS A 243 1.40 14.29 -7.76
CA HIS A 243 1.70 15.28 -8.80
C HIS A 243 1.82 16.70 -8.26
N THR A 244 0.85 17.09 -7.43
CA THR A 244 0.84 18.40 -6.77
C THR A 244 2.03 18.53 -5.82
N LYS A 245 2.30 17.49 -5.02
CA LYS A 245 3.38 17.47 -4.04
C LYS A 245 4.75 17.60 -4.66
N TYR A 246 5.06 16.84 -5.72
CA TYR A 246 6.38 16.93 -6.33
C TYR A 246 6.61 18.31 -6.96
N ARG A 247 5.61 18.94 -7.59
CA ARG A 247 5.75 20.30 -8.15
C ARG A 247 6.06 21.34 -7.08
N LEU A 248 5.43 21.22 -5.91
CA LEU A 248 5.71 22.11 -4.77
C LEU A 248 7.13 21.89 -4.22
N LEU A 249 7.56 20.63 -4.12
CA LEU A 249 8.90 20.26 -3.65
C LEU A 249 10.01 20.59 -4.66
N GLU A 250 9.72 20.62 -5.95
CA GLU A 250 10.68 20.86 -7.03
C GLU A 250 11.41 22.21 -6.90
N SER A 251 10.75 23.19 -6.29
CA SER A 251 11.32 24.51 -5.98
C SER A 251 12.24 24.50 -4.74
N ARG A 252 12.08 23.52 -3.86
CA ARG A 252 12.84 23.36 -2.61
C ARG A 252 14.10 22.52 -2.78
N VAL A 253 14.23 21.80 -3.91
CA VAL A 253 15.41 21.01 -4.23
C VAL A 253 16.37 21.86 -5.08
N PRO A 254 17.59 22.18 -4.60
CA PRO A 254 18.58 22.92 -5.36
C PRO A 254 18.88 22.20 -6.68
N ARG A 255 18.66 22.89 -7.81
CA ARG A 255 18.98 22.40 -9.17
C ARG A 255 20.38 22.76 -9.61
N VAL A 256 21.25 22.99 -8.64
CA VAL A 256 22.61 23.46 -8.87
C VAL A 256 23.52 22.26 -8.98
N GLN A 257 24.51 22.35 -9.87
CA GLN A 257 25.57 21.35 -9.86
C GLN A 257 26.22 21.34 -8.48
N PRO A 258 26.64 20.17 -7.98
CA PRO A 258 27.26 20.04 -6.67
C PRO A 258 28.71 20.57 -6.70
N VAL A 259 28.97 21.61 -7.48
CA VAL A 259 30.28 22.22 -7.68
C VAL A 259 30.15 23.70 -7.35
N CYS A 260 30.99 24.18 -6.44
CA CYS A 260 31.09 25.60 -6.15
C CYS A 260 31.60 26.34 -7.38
N VAL A 261 30.81 27.26 -7.92
CA VAL A 261 31.18 28.04 -9.13
C VAL A 261 32.43 28.89 -8.91
N GLN A 262 32.73 29.26 -7.67
CA GLN A 262 33.82 30.18 -7.35
C GLN A 262 35.17 29.49 -7.09
N CYS A 263 35.16 28.30 -6.49
CA CYS A 263 36.38 27.61 -6.08
C CYS A 263 36.50 26.16 -6.59
N GLY A 264 35.52 25.67 -7.34
CA GLY A 264 35.52 24.32 -7.90
C GLY A 264 35.32 23.20 -6.88
N PHE A 265 35.00 23.52 -5.61
CA PHE A 265 34.69 22.51 -4.60
C PHE A 265 33.55 21.60 -5.06
N VAL A 266 33.82 20.29 -5.17
CA VAL A 266 32.83 19.29 -5.56
C VAL A 266 32.28 18.61 -4.29
N ALA A 267 31.02 18.89 -3.97
CA ALA A 267 30.28 18.20 -2.93
C ALA A 267 30.01 16.75 -3.38
N LYS A 268 30.51 15.78 -2.63
CA LYS A 268 30.37 14.36 -2.98
C LYS A 268 29.18 13.72 -2.27
N GLU A 269 28.86 14.21 -1.08
CA GLU A 269 27.79 13.70 -0.23
C GLU A 269 26.57 14.62 -0.28
N LEU A 270 25.36 14.04 -0.21
CA LEU A 270 24.09 14.77 -0.21
C LEU A 270 24.10 15.92 0.81
N THR A 271 24.54 15.67 2.05
CA THR A 271 24.61 16.70 3.11
C THR A 271 25.47 17.90 2.76
N GLU A 272 26.52 17.73 1.95
CA GLU A 272 27.36 18.83 1.47
C GLU A 272 26.68 19.63 0.37
N ILE A 273 25.97 18.95 -0.53
CA ILE A 273 25.18 19.57 -1.60
C ILE A 273 24.13 20.52 -1.00
N TRP A 274 23.49 20.13 0.11
CA TRP A 274 22.52 20.97 0.82
C TRP A 274 23.12 22.18 1.54
N ARG A 275 24.41 22.15 1.87
CA ARG A 275 25.12 23.31 2.44
C ARG A 275 25.56 24.31 1.39
N LEU A 276 25.48 23.94 0.11
CA LEU A 276 25.76 24.87 -0.98
C LEU A 276 24.72 25.99 -0.98
N LEU A 277 25.20 27.22 -0.97
CA LEU A 277 24.40 28.42 -1.04
C LEU A 277 24.08 28.70 -2.50
N VAL A 278 22.80 28.71 -2.86
CA VAL A 278 22.33 29.03 -4.21
C VAL A 278 22.28 30.54 -4.40
N CYS A 279 22.84 31.03 -5.51
CA CYS A 279 22.73 32.44 -5.87
C CYS A 279 21.29 32.80 -6.21
N SER A 280 20.71 33.80 -5.54
CA SER A 280 19.32 34.24 -5.76
C SER A 280 19.08 34.84 -7.15
N LYS A 281 20.10 35.44 -7.78
CA LYS A 281 20.02 36.01 -9.13
C LYS A 281 20.10 34.93 -10.23
N CYS A 282 21.01 33.97 -10.11
CA CYS A 282 21.20 32.92 -11.11
C CYS A 282 20.23 31.74 -10.97
N GLN A 283 19.90 31.36 -9.74
CA GLN A 283 19.16 30.16 -9.35
C GLN A 283 19.74 28.80 -9.83
N THR A 284 20.83 28.82 -10.60
CA THR A 284 21.45 27.64 -11.22
C THR A 284 22.88 27.38 -10.74
N VAL A 285 23.46 28.28 -9.95
CA VAL A 285 24.84 28.18 -9.44
C VAL A 285 24.88 28.12 -7.91
N ALA A 286 25.78 27.27 -7.41
CA ALA A 286 25.99 27.04 -5.98
C ALA A 286 27.36 27.56 -5.52
N CYS A 287 27.45 27.94 -4.26
CA CYS A 287 28.67 28.36 -3.58
C CYS A 287 28.86 27.58 -2.27
N CYS A 288 30.06 27.09 -1.98
CA CYS A 288 30.28 26.26 -0.78
C CYS A 288 30.20 27.02 0.55
N ASN A 289 30.35 28.34 0.54
CA ASN A 289 30.27 29.19 1.72
C ASN A 289 29.88 30.63 1.36
N ARG A 290 29.67 31.46 2.39
CA ARG A 290 29.27 32.88 2.24
C ARG A 290 30.30 33.71 1.49
N ASP A 291 31.60 33.42 1.64
CA ASP A 291 32.66 34.16 0.95
C ASP A 291 32.65 33.89 -0.56
N CYS A 292 32.46 32.63 -0.96
CA CYS A 292 32.30 32.26 -2.36
C CYS A 292 31.05 32.90 -2.96
N LEU A 293 29.93 32.91 -2.21
CA LEU A 293 28.70 33.57 -2.64
C LEU A 293 28.90 35.08 -2.79
N ALA A 294 29.56 35.74 -1.85
CA ALA A 294 29.81 37.17 -1.91
C ALA A 294 30.72 37.55 -3.09
N LYS A 295 31.75 36.74 -3.38
CA LYS A 295 32.60 36.93 -4.57
C LYS A 295 31.83 36.76 -5.87
N HIS A 296 30.97 35.74 -5.94
CA HIS A 296 30.10 35.52 -7.09
C HIS A 296 29.07 36.65 -7.24
N LEU A 297 28.45 37.12 -6.17
CA LEU A 297 27.51 38.24 -6.24
C LEU A 297 28.18 39.53 -6.76
N LYS A 298 29.43 39.79 -6.38
CA LYS A 298 30.22 40.91 -6.94
C LYS A 298 30.50 40.78 -8.44
N SER A 299 30.46 39.58 -9.02
CA SER A 299 30.58 39.44 -10.48
C SER A 299 29.30 39.82 -11.23
N HIS A 300 28.16 39.89 -10.54
CA HIS A 300 26.91 40.42 -11.13
C HIS A 300 26.92 41.93 -11.26
N ASP A 301 27.71 42.64 -10.45
CA ASP A 301 27.76 44.12 -10.47
C ASP A 301 28.77 44.66 -11.50
N LYS A 302 29.46 43.76 -12.22
CA LYS A 302 30.41 44.09 -13.29
C LYS A 302 29.82 44.03 -14.70
N PHE A 303 28.53 43.71 -14.81
CA PHE A 303 27.74 43.66 -16.04
C PHE A 303 26.40 44.36 -15.82
#